data_AF-A0A9D7LIM4-F1
#
_entry.id   AF-A0A9D7LIM4-F1
#
_cell.length_a   1.000
_cell.length_b   1.000
_cell.length_c   1.000
_cell.angle_alpha   90.00
_cell.angle_beta   90.00
_cell.angle_gamma   90.00
#
_symmetry.space_group_name_H-M   'P 1'
#
loop_
_entity.id
_entity.type
_entity.pdbx_description
1 polymer ?
#
loop_
_entity_poly.entity_id
_entity_poly.type
_entity_poly.pdbx_seq_one_letter_code
_entity_poly.pdbx_strand_id
1 'polypeptide(L)'
;MQEMTLTQLVPVLQLAIGPVILISGVGLLLLTLTNRFGRMLDRSRTIIREISEGGQSPAAVSNLNIQVEILHRRARILRLSITLAAVTVLGAAVLILGLFIAAWWKVNLAGALVVIFCITVLALIGSTLAFIGDMNLSLQAAQLDWKLIGKTGEK
;
A
#
# COMPACT_ATOMS: atom_id res chain seq x y z
N MET A 1 1.81 -29.99 32.15
CA MET A 1 2.18 -29.19 30.96
C MET A 1 2.28 -30.16 29.81
N GLN A 2 1.49 -29.99 28.75
CA GLN A 2 1.51 -30.93 27.61
C GLN A 2 2.71 -30.58 26.74
N GLU A 3 3.72 -31.43 26.69
CA GLU A 3 4.88 -31.21 25.82
C GLU A 3 4.48 -31.46 24.36
N MET A 4 4.67 -30.45 23.52
CA MET A 4 4.47 -30.56 22.08
C MET A 4 5.69 -31.25 21.46
N THR A 5 5.49 -32.42 20.84
CA THR A 5 6.60 -33.19 20.26
C THR A 5 7.00 -32.61 18.90
N LEU A 6 8.25 -32.85 18.48
CA LEU A 6 8.79 -32.42 17.18
C LEU A 6 7.89 -32.85 16.01
N THR A 7 7.33 -34.06 16.09
CA THR A 7 6.42 -34.63 15.08
C THR A 7 5.10 -33.85 14.96
N GLN A 8 4.65 -33.16 16.01
CA GLN A 8 3.46 -32.31 16.00
C GLN A 8 3.77 -30.87 15.55
N LEU A 9 5.00 -30.41 15.75
CA LEU A 9 5.43 -29.05 15.38
C LEU A 9 5.70 -28.90 13.88
N VAL A 10 6.29 -29.91 13.25
CA VAL A 10 6.67 -29.85 11.82
C VAL A 10 5.47 -29.52 10.90
N PRO A 11 4.29 -30.16 11.02
CA PRO A 11 3.14 -29.81 10.20
C PRO A 11 2.66 -28.36 10.40
N VAL A 12 2.74 -27.83 11.63
CA VAL A 12 2.32 -26.46 11.94
C VAL A 12 3.25 -25.45 11.28
N LEU A 13 4.57 -25.71 11.33
CA LEU A 13 5.57 -24.91 10.63
C LEU A 13 5.33 -24.91 9.13
N GLN A 14 4.97 -26.05 8.54
CA GLN A 14 4.64 -26.16 7.12
C GLN A 14 3.39 -25.35 6.76
N LEU A 15 2.35 -25.38 7.58
CA LEU A 15 1.14 -24.57 7.38
C LEU A 15 1.42 -23.06 7.45
N ALA A 16 2.39 -22.64 8.28
CA ALA A 16 2.78 -21.25 8.41
C ALA A 16 3.55 -20.70 7.18
N ILE A 17 4.05 -21.56 6.28
CA ILE A 17 4.82 -21.14 5.10
C ILE A 17 4.00 -20.22 4.18
N GLY A 18 2.72 -20.54 3.95
CA GLY A 18 1.84 -19.74 3.09
C GLY A 18 1.73 -18.27 3.54
N PRO A 19 1.29 -18.01 4.78
CA PRO A 19 1.27 -16.66 5.35
C PRO A 19 2.64 -15.96 5.37
N VAL A 20 3.75 -16.67 5.63
CA VAL A 20 5.09 -16.09 5.60
C VAL A 20 5.47 -15.61 4.20
N ILE A 21 5.18 -16.40 3.17
CA ILE A 21 5.38 -16.01 1.76
C ILE A 21 4.55 -14.78 1.42
N LEU A 22 3.30 -14.74 1.88
CA LEU A 22 2.42 -13.58 1.71
C LEU A 22 3.02 -12.31 2.33
N ILE A 23 3.53 -12.40 3.57
CA ILE A 23 4.20 -11.27 4.24
C ILE A 23 5.39 -10.76 3.41
N SER A 24 6.21 -11.67 2.87
CA SER A 24 7.35 -11.29 2.03
C SER A 24 6.89 -10.56 0.77
N GLY A 25 5.93 -11.11 0.02
CA GLY A 25 5.40 -10.49 -1.19
C GLY A 25 4.74 -9.13 -0.94
N VAL A 26 3.96 -9.01 0.15
CA VAL A 26 3.34 -7.75 0.55
C VAL A 26 4.37 -6.76 1.09
N GLY A 27 5.48 -7.22 1.67
CA GLY A 27 6.61 -6.39 2.09
C GLY A 27 7.24 -5.65 0.90
N LEU A 28 7.44 -6.32 -0.23
CA LEU A 28 7.91 -5.69 -1.47
C LEU A 28 6.91 -4.66 -2.01
N LEU A 29 5.61 -4.99 -1.94
CA LEU A 29 4.54 -4.07 -2.32
C LEU A 29 4.56 -2.82 -1.42
N LEU A 30 4.65 -2.97 -0.10
CA LEU A 30 4.75 -1.87 0.86
C LEU A 30 5.98 -1.00 0.61
N LEU A 31 7.14 -1.60 0.33
CA LEU A 31 8.35 -0.85 -0.02
C LEU A 31 8.11 0.02 -1.26
N THR A 32 7.48 -0.55 -2.29
CA THR A 32 7.15 0.16 -3.53
C THR A 32 6.18 1.32 -3.28
N LEU A 33 5.10 1.07 -2.54
CA LEU A 33 4.10 2.09 -2.19
C LEU A 33 4.72 3.22 -1.34
N THR A 34 5.54 2.87 -0.34
CA THR A 34 6.18 3.83 0.56
C THR A 34 7.17 4.72 -0.20
N ASN A 35 7.98 4.12 -1.08
CA ASN A 35 8.89 4.87 -1.95
C ASN A 35 8.14 5.83 -2.88
N ARG A 36 7.02 5.39 -3.45
CA ARG A 36 6.16 6.23 -4.29
C ARG A 36 5.52 7.37 -3.50
N PHE A 37 5.06 7.10 -2.29
CA PHE A 37 4.48 8.10 -1.39
C PHE A 37 5.51 9.16 -0.99
N GLY A 38 6.74 8.75 -0.66
CA GLY A 38 7.85 9.66 -0.37
C GLY A 38 8.11 10.62 -1.53
N ARG A 39 8.25 10.11 -2.76
CA ARG A 39 8.44 10.95 -3.96
C ARG A 39 7.29 11.95 -4.17
N MET A 40 6.05 11.57 -3.88
CA MET A 40 4.91 12.49 -3.97
C MET A 40 4.97 13.57 -2.89
N LEU A 41 5.28 13.22 -1.64
CA LEU A 41 5.44 14.22 -0.57
C LEU A 41 6.59 15.20 -0.87
N ASP A 42 7.72 14.70 -1.38
CA ASP A 42 8.86 15.53 -1.72
C ASP A 42 8.52 16.49 -2.85
N ARG A 43 7.81 16.03 -3.91
CA ARG A 43 7.31 16.92 -4.96
C ARG A 43 6.34 17.98 -4.43
N SER A 44 5.48 17.63 -3.47
CA SER A 44 4.59 18.60 -2.83
C SER A 44 5.37 19.68 -2.10
N ARG A 45 6.43 19.30 -1.39
CA ARG A 45 7.30 20.24 -0.66
C ARG A 45 8.04 21.17 -1.62
N THR A 46 8.52 20.65 -2.76
CA THR A 46 9.16 21.47 -3.80
C THR A 46 8.20 22.52 -4.35
N ILE A 47 6.98 22.13 -4.72
CA ILE A 47 5.98 23.09 -5.25
C ILE A 47 5.65 24.17 -4.21
N ILE A 48 5.48 23.80 -2.93
CA ILE A 48 5.21 24.76 -1.86
C ILE A 48 6.38 25.76 -1.70
N ARG A 49 7.63 25.30 -1.82
CA ARG A 49 8.80 26.18 -1.80
C ARG A 49 8.80 27.14 -3.00
N GLU A 50 8.54 26.65 -4.21
CA GLU A 50 8.47 27.48 -5.41
C GLU A 50 7.39 28.57 -5.33
N ILE A 51 6.24 28.27 -4.71
CA ILE A 51 5.20 29.27 -4.45
C ILE A 51 5.67 30.29 -3.40
N SER A 52 6.34 29.82 -2.33
CA SER A 52 6.77 30.66 -1.21
C SER A 52 7.96 31.56 -1.54
N GLU A 53 8.85 31.15 -2.44
CA GLU A 53 10.03 31.94 -2.85
C GLU A 53 9.66 33.16 -3.70
N GLY A 54 8.43 33.19 -4.27
CA GLY A 54 7.91 34.33 -5.03
C GLY A 54 8.55 34.49 -6.41
N GLY A 55 8.16 35.53 -7.15
CA GLY A 55 8.68 35.81 -8.50
C GLY A 55 7.95 35.13 -9.66
N GLN A 56 6.88 34.38 -9.39
CA GLN A 56 6.05 33.74 -10.40
C GLN A 56 4.85 34.60 -10.81
N SER A 57 4.47 34.56 -12.09
CA SER A 57 3.24 35.19 -12.59
C SER A 57 2.00 34.65 -11.86
N PRO A 58 0.95 35.46 -11.64
CA PRO A 58 -0.31 34.99 -11.03
C PRO A 58 -0.91 33.74 -11.71
N ALA A 59 -0.72 33.61 -13.04
CA ALA A 59 -1.16 32.43 -13.80
C ALA A 59 -0.34 31.17 -13.46
N ALA A 60 0.97 31.31 -13.19
CA ALA A 60 1.85 30.21 -12.80
C ALA A 60 1.53 29.72 -11.38
N VAL A 61 1.29 30.65 -10.43
CA VAL A 61 0.86 30.31 -9.07
C VAL A 61 -0.47 29.55 -9.07
N SER A 62 -1.44 29.97 -9.92
CA SER A 62 -2.71 29.25 -10.08
C SER A 62 -2.51 27.82 -10.59
N ASN A 63 -1.62 27.60 -11.55
CA ASN A 63 -1.32 26.26 -12.08
C ASN A 63 -0.62 25.36 -11.03
N LEU A 64 0.27 25.93 -10.21
CA LEU A 64 0.94 25.19 -9.14
C LEU A 64 -0.03 24.75 -8.04
N ASN A 65 -0.99 25.61 -7.67
CA ASN A 65 -2.05 25.24 -6.72
C ASN A 65 -2.89 24.05 -7.21
N ILE A 66 -3.23 24.01 -8.50
CA ILE A 66 -3.94 22.87 -9.10
C ILE A 66 -3.10 21.59 -9.01
N GLN A 67 -1.78 21.67 -9.23
CA GLN A 67 -0.90 20.51 -9.09
C GLN A 67 -0.84 19.99 -7.65
N VAL A 68 -0.82 20.88 -6.65
CA VAL A 68 -0.85 20.49 -5.22
C VAL A 68 -2.14 19.74 -4.89
N GLU A 69 -3.29 20.21 -5.38
CA GLU A 69 -4.59 19.56 -5.15
C GLU A 69 -4.64 18.14 -5.74
N ILE A 70 -4.14 17.97 -6.98
CA ILE A 70 -4.04 16.66 -7.63
C ILE A 70 -3.14 15.72 -6.82
N LEU A 71 -2.00 16.24 -6.34
CA LEU A 71 -1.04 15.48 -5.56
C LEU A 71 -1.61 15.05 -4.21
N HIS A 72 -2.40 15.92 -3.57
CA HIS A 72 -3.09 15.61 -2.32
C HIS A 72 -4.11 14.49 -2.49
N ARG A 73 -4.90 14.52 -3.56
CA ARG A 73 -5.87 13.46 -3.89
C ARG A 73 -5.17 12.11 -4.11
N ARG A 74 -4.07 12.09 -4.86
CA ARG A 74 -3.26 10.89 -5.09
C ARG A 74 -2.62 10.36 -3.82
N ALA A 75 -2.09 11.25 -2.98
CA ALA A 75 -1.52 10.89 -1.68
C ALA A 75 -2.55 10.19 -0.78
N ARG A 76 -3.83 10.60 -0.81
CA ARG A 76 -4.90 9.94 -0.06
C ARG A 76 -5.18 8.52 -0.54
N ILE A 77 -5.25 8.31 -1.86
CA ILE A 77 -5.47 6.98 -2.45
C ILE A 77 -4.30 6.05 -2.15
N LEU A 78 -3.07 6.55 -2.30
CA LEU A 78 -1.88 5.77 -2.01
C LEU A 78 -1.76 5.43 -0.52
N ARG A 79 -2.10 6.37 0.37
CA ARG A 79 -2.15 6.12 1.83
C ARG A 79 -3.13 5.00 2.16
N LEU A 80 -4.32 4.99 1.54
CA LEU A 80 -5.28 3.90 1.71
C LEU A 80 -4.70 2.55 1.27
N SER A 81 -4.01 2.50 0.13
CA SER A 81 -3.34 1.30 -0.36
C SER A 81 -2.27 0.80 0.65
N ILE A 82 -1.43 1.70 1.16
CA ILE A 82 -0.42 1.38 2.19
C ILE A 82 -1.08 0.81 3.45
N THR A 83 -2.16 1.45 3.94
CA THR A 83 -2.87 0.97 5.13
C THR A 83 -3.47 -0.41 4.92
N LEU A 84 -4.10 -0.68 3.78
CA LEU A 84 -4.68 -1.98 3.46
C LEU A 84 -3.59 -3.08 3.30
N ALA A 85 -2.45 -2.75 2.70
CA ALA A 85 -1.30 -3.65 2.63
C ALA A 85 -0.74 -3.96 4.03
N ALA A 86 -0.62 -2.95 4.90
CA ALA A 86 -0.18 -3.15 6.29
C ALA A 86 -1.16 -4.04 7.08
N VAL A 87 -2.48 -3.85 6.90
CA VAL A 87 -3.52 -4.71 7.48
C VAL A 87 -3.38 -6.16 6.99
N THR A 88 -3.02 -6.37 5.72
CA THR A 88 -2.75 -7.70 5.17
C THR A 88 -1.57 -8.37 5.89
N VAL A 89 -0.45 -7.66 6.06
CA VAL A 89 0.72 -8.18 6.77
C VAL A 89 0.37 -8.52 8.22
N LEU A 90 -0.37 -7.64 8.89
CA LEU A 90 -0.82 -7.88 10.26
C LEU A 90 -1.73 -9.11 10.35
N GLY A 91 -2.69 -9.25 9.44
CA GLY A 91 -3.58 -10.40 9.36
C GLY A 91 -2.82 -11.71 9.14
N ALA A 92 -1.83 -11.70 8.24
CA ALA A 92 -0.95 -12.84 8.01
C ALA A 92 -0.12 -13.22 9.26
N ALA A 93 0.40 -12.23 10.00
CA ALA A 93 1.10 -12.47 11.25
C ALA A 93 0.17 -13.07 12.33
N VAL A 94 -1.07 -12.57 12.43
CA VAL A 94 -2.09 -13.12 13.32
C VAL A 94 -2.47 -14.55 12.94
N LEU A 95 -2.55 -14.89 11.64
CA LEU A 95 -2.78 -16.27 11.19
C LEU A 95 -1.66 -17.21 11.64
N ILE A 96 -0.40 -16.80 11.48
CA ILE A 96 0.75 -17.60 11.92
C ILE A 96 0.62 -17.85 13.42
N LEU A 97 0.42 -16.81 14.22
CA LEU A 97 0.25 -16.94 15.67
C LEU A 97 -0.94 -17.85 16.03
N GLY A 98 -2.07 -17.70 15.33
CA GLY A 98 -3.27 -18.51 15.55
C GLY A 98 -3.07 -19.99 15.20
N LEU A 99 -2.27 -20.32 14.18
CA LEU A 99 -1.89 -21.70 13.86
C LEU A 99 -1.10 -22.35 14.99
N PHE A 100 -0.14 -21.62 15.58
CA PHE A 100 0.63 -22.11 16.73
C PHE A 100 -0.24 -22.28 17.98
N ILE A 101 -1.15 -21.34 18.27
CA ILE A 101 -2.07 -21.44 19.41
C ILE A 101 -3.01 -22.64 19.23
N ALA A 102 -3.59 -22.81 18.04
CA ALA A 102 -4.47 -23.93 17.74
C ALA A 102 -3.77 -25.28 17.92
N ALA A 103 -2.50 -25.37 17.50
CA ALA A 103 -1.69 -26.58 17.67
C ALA A 103 -1.33 -26.85 19.14
N TRP A 104 -0.91 -25.82 19.88
CA TRP A 104 -0.49 -25.96 21.28
C TRP A 104 -1.65 -26.37 22.19
N TRP A 105 -2.82 -25.78 21.96
CA TRP A 105 -3.96 -25.86 22.88
C TRP A 105 -5.05 -26.84 22.39
N LYS A 106 -4.84 -27.47 21.23
CA LYS A 106 -5.76 -28.42 20.57
C LYS A 106 -7.22 -27.92 20.46
N VAL A 107 -7.42 -26.61 20.44
CA VAL A 107 -8.73 -25.97 20.24
C VAL A 107 -9.05 -25.88 18.75
N ASN A 108 -10.33 -26.07 18.43
CA ASN A 108 -10.82 -25.91 17.07
C ASN A 108 -10.95 -24.41 16.73
N LEU A 109 -9.83 -23.80 16.32
CA LEU A 109 -9.76 -22.41 15.86
C LEU A 109 -9.99 -22.28 14.34
N ALA A 110 -10.34 -23.37 13.65
CA ALA A 110 -10.39 -23.41 12.18
C ALA A 110 -11.30 -22.32 11.60
N GLY A 111 -12.50 -22.15 12.15
CA GLY A 111 -13.44 -21.11 11.70
C GLY A 111 -12.88 -19.69 11.83
N ALA A 112 -12.25 -19.38 12.97
CA ALA A 112 -11.63 -18.06 13.19
C ALA A 112 -10.46 -17.81 12.24
N LEU A 113 -9.60 -18.80 12.01
CA LEU A 113 -8.48 -18.71 11.06
C LEU A 113 -8.98 -18.49 9.63
N VAL A 114 -10.04 -19.18 9.21
CA VAL A 114 -10.65 -18.98 7.88
C VAL A 114 -11.17 -17.55 7.72
N VAL A 115 -11.88 -17.02 8.73
CA VAL A 115 -12.40 -15.65 8.68
C VAL A 115 -11.27 -14.63 8.59
N ILE A 116 -10.22 -14.76 9.43
CA ILE A 116 -9.06 -13.88 9.40
C ILE A 116 -8.34 -13.97 8.05
N PHE A 117 -8.22 -15.16 7.47
CA PHE A 117 -7.62 -15.35 6.16
C PHE A 117 -8.42 -14.66 5.06
N CYS A 118 -9.75 -14.80 5.05
CA CYS A 118 -10.60 -14.09 4.09
C CYS A 118 -10.45 -12.57 4.23
N ILE A 119 -10.49 -12.03 5.46
CA ILE A 119 -10.29 -10.59 5.69
C ILE A 119 -8.91 -10.13 5.21
N THR A 120 -7.87 -10.92 5.48
CA THR A 120 -6.49 -10.65 5.05
C THR A 120 -6.39 -10.56 3.53
N VAL A 121 -6.97 -11.53 2.81
CA VAL A 121 -6.96 -11.56 1.34
C VAL A 121 -7.81 -10.42 0.77
N LEU A 122 -8.96 -10.11 1.36
CA LEU A 122 -9.80 -8.98 0.94
C LEU A 122 -9.08 -7.64 1.13
N ALA A 123 -8.35 -7.46 2.23
CA ALA A 123 -7.51 -6.29 2.45
C ALA A 123 -6.41 -6.18 1.39
N LEU A 124 -5.79 -7.29 1.00
CA LEU A 124 -4.78 -7.31 -0.06
C LEU A 124 -5.35 -6.91 -1.42
N ILE A 125 -6.53 -7.45 -1.77
CA ILE A 125 -7.26 -7.08 -2.99
C ILE A 125 -7.57 -5.59 -2.96
N GLY A 126 -8.12 -5.08 -1.85
CA GLY A 126 -8.40 -3.65 -1.69
C GLY A 126 -7.17 -2.77 -1.84
N SER A 127 -6.03 -3.16 -1.23
CA SER A 127 -4.75 -2.47 -1.39
C SER A 127 -4.32 -2.39 -2.85
N THR A 128 -4.40 -3.51 -3.56
CA THR A 128 -3.96 -3.62 -4.94
C THR A 128 -4.86 -2.81 -5.88
N LEU A 129 -6.18 -2.84 -5.67
CA LEU A 129 -7.13 -2.01 -6.42
C LEU A 129 -6.90 -0.51 -6.18
N ALA A 130 -6.66 -0.10 -4.93
CA ALA A 130 -6.33 1.29 -4.62
C ALA A 130 -5.01 1.72 -5.29
N PHE A 131 -4.01 0.84 -5.33
CA PHE A 131 -2.76 1.09 -6.04
C PHE A 131 -2.95 1.25 -7.55
N ILE A 132 -3.74 0.38 -8.19
CA ILE A 132 -4.10 0.49 -9.61
C ILE A 132 -4.82 1.83 -9.88
N GLY A 133 -5.74 2.23 -8.99
CA GLY A 133 -6.41 3.53 -9.08
C GLY A 133 -5.45 4.71 -9.09
N ASP A 134 -4.46 4.73 -8.18
CA ASP A 134 -3.42 5.76 -8.18
C ASP A 134 -2.54 5.69 -9.44
N MET A 135 -2.20 4.49 -9.94
CA MET A 135 -1.46 4.33 -11.21
C MET A 135 -2.19 4.95 -12.40
N ASN A 136 -3.48 4.69 -12.54
CA ASN A 136 -4.27 5.24 -13.65
C ASN A 136 -4.36 6.77 -13.59
N LEU A 137 -4.57 7.34 -12.40
CA LEU A 137 -4.55 8.80 -12.20
C LEU A 137 -3.19 9.42 -12.54
N SER A 138 -2.11 8.72 -12.20
CA SER A 138 -0.74 9.16 -12.50
C SER A 138 -0.48 9.22 -14.00
N LEU A 139 -0.97 8.22 -14.74
CA LEU A 139 -0.84 8.15 -16.18
C LEU A 139 -1.62 9.28 -16.86
N GLN A 140 -2.86 9.54 -16.41
CA GLN A 140 -3.69 10.61 -16.96
C GLN A 140 -3.08 12.00 -16.72
N ALA A 141 -2.51 12.24 -15.54
CA ALA A 141 -1.80 13.48 -15.25
C ALA A 141 -0.59 13.68 -16.18
N ALA A 142 0.23 12.64 -16.37
CA ALA A 142 1.38 12.70 -17.27
C ALA A 142 0.99 12.93 -18.74
N GLN A 143 -0.12 12.36 -19.20
CA GLN A 143 -0.65 12.58 -20.54
C GLN A 143 -1.17 14.02 -20.74
N LEU A 144 -1.75 14.62 -19.69
CA LEU A 144 -2.22 16.00 -19.74
C LEU A 144 -1.04 16.98 -19.84
N ASP A 145 0.02 16.75 -19.06
CA ASP A 145 1.25 17.55 -19.11
C ASP A 145 1.88 17.49 -20.52
N TRP A 146 1.92 16.32 -21.15
CA TRP A 146 2.43 16.15 -22.52
C TRP A 146 1.62 16.94 -23.56
N LYS A 147 0.28 16.93 -23.46
CA LYS A 147 -0.60 17.68 -24.37
C LYS A 147 -0.44 19.20 -24.24
N LEU A 148 -0.12 19.69 -23.04
CA LEU A 148 0.13 21.12 -22.81
C LEU A 148 1.46 21.57 -23.42
N ILE A 149 2.50 20.74 -23.33
CA ILE A 149 3.81 21.00 -23.96
C ILE A 149 3.67 20.99 -25.49
N GLY A 150 2.95 20.02 -26.07
CA GLY A 150 2.73 19.94 -27.52
C GLY A 150 2.00 21.16 -28.10
N LYS A 151 1.05 21.75 -27.36
CA LYS A 151 0.35 22.98 -27.76
C LYS A 151 1.19 24.25 -27.64
N THR A 152 2.25 24.23 -26.82
CA THR A 152 3.11 25.41 -26.59
C THR A 152 4.20 25.54 -27.65
N GLY A 153 4.55 24.44 -28.35
CA GLY A 153 5.49 24.46 -29.48
C GLY A 153 4.88 24.81 -30.85
N GLU A 154 3.57 25.01 -30.94
CA GLU A 154 2.84 25.36 -32.17
C GLU A 154 2.52 26.87 -32.29
N LYS A 155 3.05 27.70 -31.38
CA LYS A 155 2.95 29.17 -31.44
C LYS A 155 4.33 29.79 -31.55
#